data_AF-A0A9D1LNK0-F1
#
_entry.id   AF-A0A9D1LNK0-F1
#
_cell.length_a   1.000
_cell.length_b   1.000
_cell.length_c   1.000
_cell.angle_alpha   90.00
_cell.angle_beta   90.00
_cell.angle_gamma   90.00
#
_symmetry.space_group_name_H-M   'P 1'
#
loop_
_entity.id
_entity.type
_entity.pdbx_description
1 polymer ?
#
loop_
_entity_poly.entity_id
_entity_poly.type
_entity_poly.pdbx_seq_one_letter_code
_entity_poly.pdbx_strand_id
1 'polypeptide(L)'
;MASLTLKHIHKVYDGGVRAVSDLNLQIDDKDFVVFVGPSGCGKSTTLRMIAGLETITAGELDIDGKVVNDLPPKDRDIAMVFQNYALYPHKTVYENMAFGLRLAKLDKDEIDRRIKSAAEVLGLTPYLSRKPKALSGGQRQRVALGRAIVREPKVFLLDEPLSNLDAKLRVQMRSEITKLHRRLGTTFVYVTHDQTEAMTMGSKIVVMKDGVVQQVDTPTRLYDHPANVFVATFLGTPQMNLFDCRIVEENGAYYGLITKGSSAFKIKIHDKTIRELIDLDYIGKEVILGLRPEEIYQVDSADGAESIPVVIDVIEKLGSELVAYCQIEGTEIPIVAKLDGRKELREGDRLTVTFHTTHLHLFDKDSKRRIAALVGENFVVTRLNGKDGTYTLGEETIKLDGDKLSRLLPSFRGENDVFLRIPANAFGLECKEGSLKLKATIQSVEGEKGSRFMYFSIPGLKTYLTADLPLLEAKPGDQVDLYLDPTLCELYDKKLKNRLIAAYPFTSNSCIADVRKEKDGACYAKFGGYCLKLEGDYEPGHYELTIPFDAFTLLKRVGRFGRLEGLDKQDSMKFKCVNESLLGENAVLYANLPEFPDYVCVLCPGYASCFDSKSACFNIDASKLVLRKAEKQ
;
A
#
# COMPACT_ATOMS: atom_id res chain seq x y z
N MET A 1 -3.19 -21.53 14.15
CA MET A 1 -3.93 -20.70 13.18
C MET A 1 -3.75 -19.28 13.66
N ALA A 2 -3.27 -18.38 12.80
CA ALA A 2 -2.80 -17.06 13.20
C ALA A 2 -2.77 -16.09 12.02
N SER A 3 -3.41 -14.93 12.21
CA SER A 3 -3.19 -13.74 11.39
C SER A 3 -1.95 -12.98 11.86
N LEU A 4 -1.38 -12.17 10.97
CA LEU A 4 -0.26 -11.29 11.25
C LEU A 4 -0.62 -9.88 10.78
N THR A 5 -0.52 -8.88 11.65
CA THR A 5 -0.79 -7.48 11.29
C THR A 5 0.42 -6.61 11.60
N LEU A 6 0.92 -5.91 10.59
CA LEU A 6 1.94 -4.89 10.70
C LEU A 6 1.26 -3.54 10.55
N LYS A 7 1.30 -2.70 11.59
CA LYS A 7 0.71 -1.36 11.60
C LYS A 7 1.83 -0.33 11.73
N HIS A 8 1.98 0.51 10.72
CA HIS A 8 2.95 1.59 10.69
C HIS A 8 4.37 1.17 11.07
N ILE A 9 4.83 0.01 10.59
CA ILE A 9 6.13 -0.55 10.99
C ILE A 9 7.28 0.26 10.36
N HIS A 10 8.20 0.73 11.19
CA HIS A 10 9.43 1.39 10.78
C HIS A 10 10.66 0.66 11.31
N LYS A 11 11.74 0.69 10.50
CA LYS A 11 13.08 0.32 10.92
C LYS A 11 14.09 1.38 10.53
N VAL A 12 14.74 1.95 11.53
CA VAL A 12 15.87 2.85 11.38
C VAL A 12 17.08 2.24 12.09
N TYR A 13 18.18 2.10 11.37
CA TYR A 13 19.47 1.69 11.95
C TYR A 13 20.24 2.88 12.50
N ASP A 14 21.23 2.57 13.33
CA ASP A 14 22.20 3.55 13.81
C ASP A 14 22.83 4.29 12.61
N GLY A 15 22.92 5.62 12.72
CA GLY A 15 23.29 6.49 11.59
C GLY A 15 22.12 7.01 10.75
N GLY A 16 20.87 6.69 11.12
CA GLY A 16 19.67 7.27 10.51
C GLY A 16 19.22 6.60 9.21
N VAL A 17 19.81 5.47 8.84
CA VAL A 17 19.44 4.71 7.64
C VAL A 17 18.09 4.06 7.85
N ARG A 18 17.09 4.50 7.08
CA ARG A 18 15.73 3.94 7.10
C ARG A 18 15.65 2.74 6.18
N ALA A 19 15.57 1.55 6.76
CA ALA A 19 15.48 0.29 6.02
C ALA A 19 14.04 -0.13 5.70
N VAL A 20 13.09 0.24 6.56
CA VAL A 20 11.66 0.03 6.35
C VAL A 20 10.92 1.30 6.77
N SER A 21 10.03 1.80 5.92
CA SER A 21 9.30 3.05 6.10
C SER A 21 7.79 2.79 6.00
N ASP A 22 7.10 2.91 7.13
CA ASP A 22 5.63 2.88 7.26
C ASP A 22 4.98 1.65 6.60
N LEU A 23 5.47 0.47 6.97
CA LEU A 23 4.93 -0.78 6.46
C LEU A 23 3.60 -1.09 7.15
N ASN A 24 2.53 -1.09 6.34
CA ASN A 24 1.19 -1.50 6.73
C ASN A 24 0.81 -2.75 5.93
N LEU A 25 0.53 -3.85 6.62
CA LEU A 25 0.21 -5.12 5.98
C LEU A 25 -0.63 -6.00 6.90
N GLN A 26 -1.72 -6.54 6.35
CA GLN A 26 -2.50 -7.60 6.96
C GLN A 26 -2.28 -8.91 6.21
N ILE A 27 -1.91 -9.95 6.96
CA ILE A 27 -1.75 -11.31 6.50
C ILE A 27 -2.80 -12.17 7.20
N ASP A 28 -3.66 -12.78 6.40
CA ASP A 28 -4.77 -13.58 6.92
C ASP A 28 -4.29 -15.01 7.23
N ASP A 29 -5.06 -15.76 8.00
CA ASP A 29 -4.71 -17.15 8.32
C ASP A 29 -4.58 -17.98 7.03
N LYS A 30 -3.51 -18.78 6.95
CA LYS A 30 -3.19 -19.66 5.80
C LYS A 30 -2.79 -18.93 4.52
N ASP A 31 -2.48 -17.63 4.60
CA ASP A 31 -1.88 -16.94 3.47
C ASP A 31 -0.45 -17.45 3.21
N PHE A 32 -0.09 -17.53 1.92
CA PHE A 32 1.30 -17.65 1.48
C PHE A 32 1.73 -16.27 0.97
N VAL A 33 2.31 -15.46 1.83
CA VAL A 33 2.76 -14.10 1.49
C VAL A 33 4.20 -14.13 1.01
N VAL A 34 4.46 -13.56 -0.16
CA VAL A 34 5.80 -13.44 -0.72
C VAL A 34 6.25 -11.99 -0.78
N PHE A 35 7.34 -11.66 -0.09
CA PHE A 35 8.03 -10.38 -0.22
C PHE A 35 9.04 -10.45 -1.36
N VAL A 36 8.93 -9.51 -2.30
CA VAL A 36 9.80 -9.42 -3.49
C VAL A 36 10.23 -7.97 -3.73
N GLY A 37 11.41 -7.79 -4.32
CA GLY A 37 11.97 -6.47 -4.58
C GLY A 37 13.51 -6.52 -4.77
N PRO A 38 14.14 -5.42 -5.19
CA PRO A 38 15.58 -5.33 -5.37
C PRO A 38 16.38 -5.61 -4.09
N SER A 39 17.67 -5.88 -4.23
CA SER A 39 18.56 -6.01 -3.07
C SER A 39 18.55 -4.74 -2.22
N GLY A 40 18.50 -4.89 -0.89
CA GLY A 40 18.48 -3.76 0.04
C GLY A 40 17.13 -3.09 0.27
N CYS A 41 16.03 -3.55 -0.35
CA CYS A 41 14.72 -2.89 -0.18
C CYS A 41 13.97 -3.18 1.14
N GLY A 42 14.59 -3.89 2.10
CA GLY A 42 14.02 -4.12 3.44
C GLY A 42 13.28 -5.44 3.67
N LYS A 43 13.30 -6.39 2.72
CA LYS A 43 12.59 -7.69 2.83
C LYS A 43 13.05 -8.55 4.01
N SER A 44 14.34 -8.90 4.06
CA SER A 44 14.89 -9.73 5.14
C SER A 44 14.86 -9.00 6.48
N THR A 45 15.03 -7.67 6.49
CA THR A 45 14.84 -6.83 7.68
C THR A 45 13.41 -6.94 8.21
N THR A 46 12.40 -6.84 7.35
CA THR A 46 10.99 -7.04 7.71
C THR A 46 10.76 -8.43 8.28
N LEU A 47 11.27 -9.48 7.61
CA LEU A 47 11.14 -10.85 8.08
C LEU A 47 11.80 -11.08 9.45
N ARG A 48 12.97 -10.47 9.70
CA ARG A 48 13.69 -10.54 10.98
C ARG A 48 12.98 -9.77 12.09
N MET A 49 12.31 -8.65 11.77
CA MET A 49 11.44 -7.94 12.72
C MET A 49 10.24 -8.79 13.13
N ILE A 50 9.59 -9.45 12.17
CA ILE A 50 8.53 -10.44 12.46
C ILE A 50 9.10 -11.54 13.38
N ALA A 51 10.31 -12.02 13.05
CA ALA A 51 11.01 -13.05 13.82
C ALA A 51 11.41 -12.65 15.25
N GLY A 52 11.43 -11.35 15.56
CA GLY A 52 12.01 -10.80 16.79
C GLY A 52 13.54 -10.85 16.83
N LEU A 53 14.19 -11.18 15.72
CA LEU A 53 15.65 -11.15 15.58
C LEU A 53 16.17 -9.73 15.34
N GLU A 54 15.25 -8.80 15.10
CA GLU A 54 15.52 -7.40 14.84
C GLU A 54 14.46 -6.55 15.55
N THR A 55 14.87 -5.46 16.19
CA THR A 55 13.95 -4.57 16.90
C THR A 55 13.16 -3.70 15.92
N ILE A 56 11.89 -3.46 16.23
CA ILE A 56 11.03 -2.51 15.51
C ILE A 56 11.29 -1.11 16.08
N THR A 57 11.52 -0.12 15.22
CA THR A 57 11.79 1.26 15.66
C THR A 57 10.51 2.00 16.02
N ALA A 58 9.44 1.81 15.25
CA ALA A 58 8.11 2.35 15.51
C ALA A 58 7.04 1.48 14.85
N GLY A 59 5.79 1.60 15.32
CA GLY A 59 4.66 0.80 14.86
C GLY A 59 4.39 -0.45 15.71
N GLU A 60 3.34 -1.17 15.37
CA GLU A 60 2.87 -2.36 16.10
C GLU A 60 2.89 -3.60 15.20
N LEU A 61 3.47 -4.68 15.73
CA LEU A 61 3.40 -6.01 15.15
C LEU A 61 2.47 -6.86 16.03
N ASP A 62 1.37 -7.28 15.45
CA ASP A 62 0.40 -8.17 16.06
C ASP A 62 0.50 -9.57 15.44
N ILE A 63 0.52 -10.60 16.29
CA ILE A 63 0.40 -12.00 15.89
C ILE A 63 -0.76 -12.60 16.65
N ASP A 64 -1.80 -13.01 15.91
CA ASP A 64 -2.99 -13.66 16.47
C ASP A 64 -3.69 -12.84 17.57
N GLY A 65 -3.84 -11.53 17.35
CA GLY A 65 -4.51 -10.59 18.27
C GLY A 65 -3.66 -10.14 19.45
N LYS A 66 -2.35 -10.43 19.45
CA LYS A 66 -1.41 -10.01 20.49
C LYS A 66 -0.27 -9.20 19.89
N VAL A 67 -0.05 -7.98 20.41
CA VAL A 67 1.14 -7.19 20.12
C VAL A 67 2.39 -7.89 20.67
N VAL A 68 3.37 -8.15 19.80
CA VAL A 68 4.56 -8.96 20.12
C VAL A 68 5.89 -8.20 20.07
N ASN A 69 5.88 -6.88 19.88
CA ASN A 69 7.07 -6.04 19.71
C ASN A 69 8.18 -6.37 20.72
N ASP A 70 7.82 -6.45 22.00
CA ASP A 70 8.76 -6.67 23.12
C ASP A 70 8.90 -8.15 23.51
N LEU A 71 8.19 -9.07 22.85
CA LEU A 71 8.35 -10.50 23.10
C LEU A 71 9.65 -11.00 22.47
N PRO A 72 10.45 -11.80 23.20
CA PRO A 72 11.63 -12.42 22.63
C PRO A 72 11.23 -13.47 21.56
N PRO A 73 12.11 -13.76 20.58
CA PRO A 73 11.81 -14.68 19.46
C PRO A 73 11.16 -16.01 19.85
N LYS A 74 11.60 -16.59 20.98
CA LYS A 74 11.12 -17.90 21.47
C LYS A 74 9.63 -17.87 21.87
N ASP A 75 9.11 -16.71 22.27
CA ASP A 75 7.77 -16.56 22.83
C ASP A 75 6.76 -16.03 21.79
N ARG A 76 7.19 -15.86 20.53
CA ARG A 76 6.35 -15.42 19.40
C ARG A 76 5.64 -16.56 18.65
N ASP A 77 5.93 -17.81 19.03
CA ASP A 77 5.33 -19.02 18.43
C ASP A 77 5.47 -19.14 16.89
N ILE A 78 6.67 -18.81 16.42
CA ILE A 78 7.05 -18.80 15.00
C ILE A 78 8.26 -19.71 14.74
N ALA A 79 8.40 -20.14 13.48
CA ALA A 79 9.61 -20.82 13.03
C ALA A 79 10.20 -20.16 11.79
N MET A 80 11.50 -19.88 11.84
CA MET A 80 12.24 -19.27 10.75
C MET A 80 13.22 -20.27 10.12
N VAL A 81 13.25 -20.30 8.78
CA VAL A 81 14.21 -21.04 7.97
C VAL A 81 15.14 -20.03 7.29
N PHE A 82 16.42 -20.09 7.66
CA PHE A 82 17.47 -19.22 7.12
C PHE A 82 18.00 -19.71 5.78
N GLN A 83 18.49 -18.77 4.96
CA GLN A 83 19.13 -19.00 3.66
C GLN A 83 20.23 -20.08 3.67
N ASN A 84 21.08 -20.10 4.71
CA ASN A 84 22.19 -21.06 4.84
C ASN A 84 21.78 -22.39 5.49
N TYR A 85 20.47 -22.63 5.71
CA TYR A 85 19.87 -23.78 6.41
C TYR A 85 20.23 -23.93 7.89
N ALA A 86 21.36 -23.36 8.33
CA ALA A 86 21.84 -23.32 9.71
C ALA A 86 21.80 -24.69 10.43
N LEU A 87 22.08 -25.78 9.70
CA LEU A 87 22.07 -27.15 10.25
C LEU A 87 23.32 -27.40 11.11
N TYR A 88 23.17 -28.16 12.19
CA TYR A 88 24.29 -28.60 13.01
C TYR A 88 25.03 -29.74 12.29
N PRO A 89 26.27 -29.53 11.81
CA PRO A 89 26.96 -30.49 10.93
C PRO A 89 27.36 -31.79 11.65
N HIS A 90 27.53 -31.72 12.97
CA HIS A 90 27.93 -32.84 13.82
C HIS A 90 26.75 -33.74 14.23
N LYS A 91 25.50 -33.26 14.08
CA LYS A 91 24.26 -33.97 14.45
C LYS A 91 23.65 -34.69 13.25
N THR A 92 22.93 -35.79 13.48
CA THR A 92 22.14 -36.46 12.45
C THR A 92 20.91 -35.64 12.04
N VAL A 93 20.20 -36.06 11.00
CA VAL A 93 18.92 -35.45 10.60
C VAL A 93 17.91 -35.50 11.75
N TYR A 94 17.75 -36.67 12.38
CA TYR A 94 16.87 -36.83 13.54
C TYR A 94 17.26 -35.87 14.67
N GLU A 95 18.54 -35.78 15.00
CA GLU A 95 19.03 -34.91 16.07
C GLU A 95 18.89 -33.41 15.74
N ASN A 96 19.03 -33.04 14.47
CA ASN A 96 18.77 -31.68 14.01
C ASN A 96 17.30 -31.30 14.24
N MET A 97 16.37 -32.19 13.87
CA MET A 97 14.92 -31.98 14.06
C MET A 97 14.53 -32.02 15.54
N ALA A 98 15.09 -32.93 16.33
CA ALA A 98 14.79 -33.09 17.76
C ALA A 98 15.25 -31.91 18.63
N PHE A 99 16.25 -31.13 18.18
CA PHE A 99 16.95 -30.16 19.02
C PHE A 99 16.01 -29.15 19.69
N GLY A 100 15.12 -28.52 18.92
CA GLY A 100 14.19 -27.51 19.46
C GLY A 100 13.18 -28.11 20.45
N LEU A 101 12.70 -29.32 20.19
CA LEU A 101 11.74 -30.01 21.06
C LEU A 101 12.38 -30.44 22.38
N ARG A 102 13.66 -30.86 22.35
CA ARG A 102 14.42 -31.19 23.57
C ARG A 102 14.64 -29.96 24.45
N LEU A 103 14.91 -28.79 23.85
CA LEU A 103 15.05 -27.54 24.59
C LEU A 103 13.73 -27.10 25.25
N ALA A 104 12.60 -27.36 24.58
CA ALA A 104 11.27 -27.17 25.14
C ALA A 104 10.87 -28.26 26.16
N LYS A 105 11.75 -29.22 26.46
CA LYS A 105 11.57 -30.30 27.45
C LYS A 105 10.36 -31.21 27.17
N LEU A 106 10.03 -31.45 25.89
CA LEU A 106 9.00 -32.43 25.52
C LEU A 106 9.46 -33.86 25.82
N ASP A 107 8.49 -34.75 26.06
CA ASP A 107 8.72 -36.17 26.27
C ASP A 107 9.33 -36.85 25.03
N LYS A 108 10.15 -37.88 25.26
CA LYS A 108 10.89 -38.58 24.20
C LYS A 108 9.95 -39.20 23.16
N ASP A 109 8.85 -39.80 23.60
CA ASP A 109 7.89 -40.45 22.71
C ASP A 109 7.17 -39.41 21.84
N GLU A 110 6.89 -38.23 22.39
CA GLU A 110 6.29 -37.13 21.65
C GLU A 110 7.24 -36.55 20.61
N ILE A 111 8.51 -36.39 20.97
CA ILE A 111 9.57 -35.97 20.05
C ILE A 111 9.66 -36.95 18.88
N ASP A 112 9.70 -38.25 19.16
CA ASP A 112 9.82 -39.28 18.14
C ASP A 112 8.61 -39.30 17.19
N ARG A 113 7.39 -39.19 17.74
CA ARG A 113 6.14 -39.10 16.98
C ARG A 113 6.15 -37.91 16.02
N ARG A 114 6.47 -36.71 16.50
CA ARG A 114 6.52 -35.49 15.68
C ARG A 114 7.59 -35.58 14.59
N ILE A 115 8.78 -36.08 14.92
CA ILE A 115 9.85 -36.23 13.94
C ILE A 115 9.47 -37.23 12.85
N LYS A 116 8.90 -38.38 13.20
CA LYS A 116 8.47 -39.39 12.22
C LYS A 116 7.39 -38.83 11.29
N SER A 117 6.39 -38.14 11.84
CA SER A 117 5.35 -37.49 11.04
C SER A 117 5.93 -36.44 10.09
N ALA A 118 6.78 -35.53 10.59
CA ALA A 118 7.42 -34.52 9.75
C ALA A 118 8.35 -35.15 8.70
N ALA A 119 9.09 -36.21 9.05
CA ALA A 119 9.98 -36.91 8.14
C ALA A 119 9.21 -37.62 7.02
N GLU A 120 8.03 -38.16 7.29
CA GLU A 120 7.14 -38.73 6.27
C GLU A 120 6.65 -37.64 5.31
N VAL A 121 6.15 -36.52 5.84
CA VAL A 121 5.69 -35.36 5.05
C VAL A 121 6.78 -34.86 4.11
N LEU A 122 8.03 -34.84 4.57
CA LEU A 122 9.18 -34.31 3.83
C LEU A 122 9.94 -35.39 3.04
N GLY A 123 9.54 -36.66 3.08
CA GLY A 123 10.29 -37.76 2.46
C GLY A 123 11.73 -37.88 2.98
N LEU A 124 11.91 -37.69 4.30
CA LEU A 124 13.19 -37.78 5.02
C LEU A 124 13.37 -39.06 5.83
N THR A 125 12.34 -39.91 5.94
CA THR A 125 12.37 -41.17 6.70
C THR A 125 13.64 -42.02 6.51
N PRO A 126 14.13 -42.30 5.28
CA PRO A 126 15.32 -43.13 5.09
C PRO A 126 16.64 -42.39 5.42
N TYR A 127 16.59 -41.10 5.73
CA TYR A 127 17.75 -40.24 5.94
C TYR A 127 17.92 -39.80 7.40
N LEU A 128 17.00 -40.18 8.31
CA LEU A 128 17.01 -39.75 9.72
C LEU A 128 18.33 -40.01 10.46
N SER A 129 19.03 -41.10 10.14
CA SER A 129 20.32 -41.47 10.74
C SER A 129 21.53 -40.81 10.09
N ARG A 130 21.38 -40.14 8.94
CA ARG A 130 22.48 -39.52 8.20
C ARG A 130 22.86 -38.16 8.80
N LYS A 131 24.09 -37.73 8.58
CA LYS A 131 24.56 -36.36 8.90
C LYS A 131 24.40 -35.43 7.69
N PRO A 132 24.28 -34.10 7.86
CA PRO A 132 24.07 -33.13 6.76
C PRO A 132 25.06 -33.23 5.59
N LYS A 133 26.32 -33.58 5.86
CA LYS A 133 27.36 -33.77 4.84
C LYS A 133 27.09 -34.91 3.86
N ALA A 134 26.23 -35.88 4.23
CA ALA A 134 25.87 -37.04 3.43
C ALA A 134 24.52 -36.86 2.70
N LEU A 135 24.04 -35.62 2.59
CA LEU A 135 22.76 -35.25 1.97
C LEU A 135 23.00 -34.33 0.76
N SER A 136 22.10 -34.39 -0.22
CA SER A 136 22.03 -33.40 -1.31
C SER A 136 21.56 -32.03 -0.80
N GLY A 137 21.71 -30.98 -1.61
CA GLY A 137 21.24 -29.62 -1.27
C GLY A 137 19.76 -29.58 -0.89
N GLY A 138 18.90 -30.20 -1.71
CA GLY A 138 17.45 -30.22 -1.46
C GLY A 138 17.07 -31.10 -0.27
N GLN A 139 17.83 -32.16 0.01
CA GLN A 139 17.66 -32.92 1.26
C GLN A 139 18.02 -32.06 2.47
N ARG A 140 19.14 -31.32 2.45
CA ARG A 140 19.49 -30.40 3.55
C ARG A 140 18.42 -29.34 3.77
N GLN A 141 17.88 -28.77 2.70
CA GLN A 141 16.77 -27.82 2.80
C GLN A 141 15.53 -28.45 3.46
N ARG A 142 15.16 -29.66 3.04
CA ARG A 142 14.05 -30.40 3.67
C ARG A 142 14.32 -30.66 5.15
N VAL A 143 15.55 -30.93 5.56
CA VAL A 143 15.89 -31.06 7.00
C VAL A 143 15.69 -29.73 7.73
N ALA A 144 16.06 -28.60 7.12
CA ALA A 144 15.83 -27.27 7.72
C ALA A 144 14.34 -26.95 7.87
N LEU A 145 13.52 -27.28 6.85
CA LEU A 145 12.07 -27.21 6.94
C LEU A 145 11.52 -28.16 8.02
N GLY A 146 12.06 -29.36 8.12
CA GLY A 146 11.70 -30.34 9.15
C GLY A 146 11.93 -29.81 10.57
N ARG A 147 13.02 -29.07 10.80
CA ARG A 147 13.27 -28.39 12.09
C ARG A 147 12.20 -27.37 12.44
N ALA A 148 11.64 -26.69 11.44
CA ALA A 148 10.56 -25.73 11.64
C ALA A 148 9.23 -26.45 11.89
N ILE A 149 8.91 -27.47 11.07
CA ILE A 149 7.61 -28.17 11.09
C ILE A 149 7.37 -28.91 12.40
N VAL A 150 8.38 -29.58 12.96
CA VAL A 150 8.20 -30.34 14.19
C VAL A 150 7.78 -29.47 15.39
N ARG A 151 7.98 -28.15 15.31
CA ARG A 151 7.54 -27.20 16.35
C ARG A 151 6.05 -26.80 16.22
N GLU A 152 5.40 -27.12 15.10
CA GLU A 152 4.00 -26.74 14.82
C GLU A 152 3.71 -25.24 15.06
N PRO A 153 4.53 -24.33 14.49
CA PRO A 153 4.41 -22.89 14.74
C PRO A 153 3.11 -22.32 14.14
N LYS A 154 2.69 -21.17 14.67
CA LYS A 154 1.61 -20.36 14.09
C LYS A 154 1.95 -19.78 12.72
N VAL A 155 3.19 -19.33 12.55
CA VAL A 155 3.68 -18.71 11.30
C VAL A 155 5.04 -19.27 10.90
N PHE A 156 5.19 -19.63 9.63
CA PHE A 156 6.46 -20.01 9.01
C PHE A 156 7.09 -18.82 8.31
N LEU A 157 8.36 -18.55 8.61
CA LEU A 157 9.15 -17.50 7.99
C LEU A 157 10.28 -18.13 7.17
N LEU A 158 10.41 -17.79 5.89
CA LEU A 158 11.43 -18.35 5.00
C LEU A 158 12.23 -17.22 4.34
N ASP A 159 13.52 -17.13 4.65
CA ASP A 159 14.44 -16.11 4.11
C ASP A 159 15.28 -16.70 2.98
N GLU A 160 14.90 -16.42 1.73
CA GLU A 160 15.55 -16.89 0.50
C GLU A 160 15.95 -18.38 0.50
N PRO A 161 15.04 -19.30 0.84
CA PRO A 161 15.40 -20.69 1.13
C PRO A 161 15.90 -21.47 -0.10
N LEU A 162 15.69 -20.95 -1.31
CA LEU A 162 16.04 -21.59 -2.59
C LEU A 162 17.28 -20.98 -3.26
N SER A 163 17.85 -19.88 -2.75
CA SER A 163 18.92 -19.13 -3.42
C SER A 163 20.17 -19.96 -3.69
N ASN A 164 20.49 -20.89 -2.78
CA ASN A 164 21.71 -21.70 -2.79
C ASN A 164 21.59 -23.00 -3.63
N LEU A 165 20.48 -23.20 -4.34
CA LEU A 165 20.21 -24.40 -5.14
C LEU A 165 20.37 -24.12 -6.63
N ASP A 166 20.68 -25.17 -7.41
CA ASP A 166 20.68 -25.11 -8.88
C ASP A 166 19.27 -25.00 -9.45
N ALA A 167 19.16 -24.58 -10.72
CA ALA A 167 17.88 -24.29 -11.36
C ALA A 167 16.89 -25.48 -11.35
N LYS A 168 17.36 -26.70 -11.62
CA LYS A 168 16.50 -27.90 -11.64
C LYS A 168 15.95 -28.19 -10.26
N LEU A 169 16.81 -28.11 -9.25
CA LEU A 169 16.42 -28.36 -7.87
C LEU A 169 15.52 -27.25 -7.31
N ARG A 170 15.71 -25.98 -7.72
CA ARG A 170 14.80 -24.87 -7.36
C ARG A 170 13.38 -25.14 -7.82
N VAL A 171 13.19 -25.54 -9.08
CA VAL A 171 11.85 -25.85 -9.63
C VAL A 171 11.17 -26.96 -8.83
N GLN A 172 11.91 -28.03 -8.52
CA GLN A 172 11.39 -29.14 -7.71
C GLN A 172 11.01 -28.66 -6.30
N MET A 173 11.92 -27.98 -5.61
CA MET A 173 11.72 -27.58 -4.22
C MET A 173 10.62 -26.53 -4.07
N ARG A 174 10.44 -25.66 -5.06
CA ARG A 174 9.29 -24.75 -5.14
C ARG A 174 7.97 -25.51 -5.13
N SER A 175 7.83 -26.54 -5.97
CA SER A 175 6.62 -27.38 -6.00
C SER A 175 6.39 -28.04 -4.63
N GLU A 176 7.45 -28.55 -4.00
CA GLU A 176 7.37 -29.19 -2.70
C GLU A 176 6.95 -28.23 -1.57
N ILE A 177 7.47 -27.00 -1.56
CA ILE A 177 7.07 -25.97 -0.57
C ILE A 177 5.60 -25.60 -0.76
N THR A 178 5.12 -25.43 -2.00
CA THR A 178 3.70 -25.14 -2.27
C THR A 178 2.80 -26.28 -1.82
N LYS A 179 3.18 -27.54 -2.06
CA LYS A 179 2.43 -28.71 -1.56
C LYS A 179 2.43 -28.77 -0.03
N LEU A 180 3.58 -28.49 0.59
CA LEU A 180 3.71 -28.45 2.03
C LEU A 180 2.79 -27.42 2.66
N HIS A 181 2.76 -26.20 2.13
CA HIS A 181 1.84 -25.14 2.58
C HIS A 181 0.38 -25.62 2.53
N ARG A 182 -0.05 -26.20 1.40
CA ARG A 182 -1.41 -26.75 1.25
C ARG A 182 -1.73 -27.85 2.26
N ARG A 183 -0.75 -28.72 2.57
CA ARG A 183 -0.93 -29.82 3.53
C ARG A 183 -0.98 -29.34 4.98
N LEU A 184 -0.19 -28.33 5.32
CA LEU A 184 -0.13 -27.80 6.69
C LEU A 184 -1.26 -26.80 6.99
N GLY A 185 -1.70 -26.02 6.00
CA GLY A 185 -2.73 -25.00 6.19
C GLY A 185 -2.35 -23.98 7.28
N THR A 186 -1.11 -23.50 7.23
CA THR A 186 -0.53 -22.53 8.19
C THR A 186 0.01 -21.33 7.40
N THR A 187 0.09 -20.17 8.05
CA THR A 187 0.53 -18.92 7.42
C THR A 187 2.02 -18.95 7.09
N PHE A 188 2.39 -18.62 5.86
CA PHE A 188 3.77 -18.57 5.36
C PHE A 188 4.14 -17.14 4.97
N VAL A 189 5.30 -16.67 5.42
CA VAL A 189 5.94 -15.44 4.94
C VAL A 189 7.27 -15.82 4.30
N TYR A 190 7.41 -15.54 3.01
CA TYR A 190 8.52 -15.98 2.18
C TYR A 190 9.20 -14.78 1.55
N VAL A 191 10.53 -14.69 1.63
CA VAL A 191 11.32 -13.63 1.02
C VAL A 191 12.11 -14.20 -0.15
N THR A 192 12.09 -13.51 -1.29
CA THR A 192 12.88 -13.87 -2.47
C THR A 192 13.26 -12.67 -3.32
N HIS A 193 14.28 -12.86 -4.15
CA HIS A 193 14.63 -11.96 -5.25
C HIS A 193 14.12 -12.47 -6.61
N ASP A 194 13.63 -13.70 -6.68
CA ASP A 194 13.15 -14.33 -7.91
C ASP A 194 11.66 -14.06 -8.12
N GLN A 195 11.34 -13.34 -9.19
CA GLN A 195 9.96 -13.01 -9.57
C GLN A 195 9.14 -14.28 -9.85
N THR A 196 9.74 -15.30 -10.46
CA THR A 196 9.06 -16.57 -10.76
C THR A 196 8.65 -17.29 -9.48
N GLU A 197 9.47 -17.24 -8.43
CA GLU A 197 9.08 -17.79 -7.13
C GLU A 197 7.87 -17.04 -6.56
N ALA A 198 7.91 -15.70 -6.57
CA ALA A 198 6.79 -14.89 -6.10
C ALA A 198 5.50 -15.18 -6.87
N MET A 199 5.56 -15.20 -8.20
CA MET A 199 4.40 -15.37 -9.08
C MET A 199 3.75 -16.75 -9.01
N THR A 200 4.50 -17.79 -8.61
CA THR A 200 3.99 -19.18 -8.64
C THR A 200 3.68 -19.76 -7.27
N MET A 201 4.15 -19.13 -6.19
CA MET A 201 3.98 -19.63 -4.82
C MET A 201 3.01 -18.79 -3.99
N GLY A 202 3.00 -17.47 -4.17
CA GLY A 202 2.26 -16.55 -3.30
C GLY A 202 0.76 -16.55 -3.56
N SER A 203 -0.04 -16.57 -2.49
CA SER A 203 -1.44 -16.10 -2.55
C SER A 203 -1.49 -14.56 -2.63
N LYS A 204 -0.50 -13.91 -2.02
CA LYS A 204 -0.34 -12.45 -1.93
C LYS A 204 1.14 -12.12 -2.06
N ILE A 205 1.50 -11.14 -2.88
CA ILE A 205 2.87 -10.68 -3.06
C ILE A 205 2.96 -9.24 -2.56
N VAL A 206 4.01 -8.96 -1.80
CA VAL A 206 4.37 -7.63 -1.30
C VAL A 206 5.59 -7.16 -2.10
N VAL A 207 5.38 -6.20 -3.00
CA VAL A 207 6.46 -5.62 -3.80
C VAL A 207 7.05 -4.44 -3.04
N MET A 208 8.36 -4.49 -2.74
CA MET A 208 9.06 -3.46 -1.97
C MET A 208 10.17 -2.78 -2.79
N LYS A 209 10.33 -1.48 -2.58
CA LYS A 209 11.42 -0.67 -3.12
C LYS A 209 11.87 0.35 -2.06
N ASP A 210 13.18 0.44 -1.82
CA ASP A 210 13.77 1.45 -0.92
C ASP A 210 13.10 1.53 0.46
N GLY A 211 12.73 0.38 1.02
CA GLY A 211 12.05 0.28 2.33
C GLY A 211 10.56 0.61 2.33
N VAL A 212 9.97 0.92 1.16
CA VAL A 212 8.55 1.28 0.99
C VAL A 212 7.83 0.20 0.19
N VAL A 213 6.65 -0.21 0.67
CA VAL A 213 5.74 -1.07 -0.09
C VAL A 213 5.18 -0.31 -1.27
N GLN A 214 5.36 -0.87 -2.46
CA GLN A 214 4.89 -0.29 -3.71
C GLN A 214 3.48 -0.78 -4.05
N GLN A 215 3.21 -2.07 -3.82
CA GLN A 215 1.91 -2.68 -4.02
C GLN A 215 1.85 -4.02 -3.28
N VAL A 216 0.66 -4.38 -2.79
CA VAL A 216 0.34 -5.68 -2.22
C VAL A 216 -0.90 -6.21 -2.92
N ASP A 217 -0.78 -7.32 -3.64
CA ASP A 217 -1.93 -7.95 -4.29
C ASP A 217 -1.62 -9.41 -4.65
N THR A 218 -2.58 -10.11 -5.24
CA THR A 218 -2.40 -11.40 -5.89
C THR A 218 -1.41 -11.31 -7.06
N PRO A 219 -0.73 -12.42 -7.43
CA PRO A 219 0.21 -12.43 -8.56
C PRO A 219 -0.39 -11.89 -9.86
N THR A 220 -1.58 -12.34 -10.23
CA THR A 220 -2.28 -11.93 -11.46
C THR A 220 -2.56 -10.44 -11.47
N ARG A 221 -3.15 -9.89 -10.38
CA ARG A 221 -3.45 -8.46 -10.30
C ARG A 221 -2.20 -7.59 -10.28
N LEU A 222 -1.11 -8.04 -9.69
CA LEU A 222 0.16 -7.30 -9.77
C LEU A 222 0.72 -7.24 -11.19
N TYR A 223 0.54 -8.32 -11.96
CA TYR A 223 1.03 -8.40 -13.33
C TYR A 223 0.21 -7.54 -14.29
N ASP A 224 -1.11 -7.69 -14.21
CA ASP A 224 -2.09 -7.05 -15.09
C ASP A 224 -2.41 -5.63 -14.64
N HIS A 225 -2.25 -5.34 -13.35
CA HIS A 225 -2.57 -4.05 -12.76
C HIS A 225 -1.48 -3.47 -11.86
N PRO A 226 -0.28 -3.20 -12.43
CA PRO A 226 0.80 -2.57 -11.68
C PRO A 226 0.42 -1.14 -11.29
N ALA A 227 0.58 -0.79 -10.01
CA ALA A 227 0.22 0.52 -9.47
C ALA A 227 1.13 1.66 -9.97
N ASN A 228 2.34 1.32 -10.41
CA ASN A 228 3.33 2.26 -10.90
C ASN A 228 4.32 1.60 -11.86
N VAL A 229 5.13 2.42 -12.54
CA VAL A 229 6.14 1.97 -13.51
C VAL A 229 7.14 0.99 -12.90
N PHE A 230 7.50 1.15 -11.62
CA PHE A 230 8.42 0.22 -10.98
C PHE A 230 7.82 -1.17 -10.85
N VAL A 231 6.58 -1.32 -10.37
CA VAL A 231 5.93 -2.64 -10.31
C VAL A 231 5.78 -3.24 -11.70
N ALA A 232 5.41 -2.43 -12.69
CA ALA A 232 5.22 -2.84 -14.08
C ALA A 232 6.50 -3.42 -14.71
N THR A 233 7.64 -2.78 -14.47
CA THR A 233 8.95 -3.22 -14.98
C THR A 233 9.62 -4.29 -14.11
N PHE A 234 9.29 -4.33 -12.83
CA PHE A 234 9.89 -5.26 -11.88
C PHE A 234 9.27 -6.65 -11.94
N LEU A 235 8.01 -6.79 -12.33
CA LEU A 235 7.35 -8.09 -12.48
C LEU A 235 7.18 -8.42 -13.95
N GLY A 236 7.79 -9.50 -14.42
CA GLY A 236 7.77 -9.94 -15.81
C GLY A 236 9.17 -9.99 -16.39
N THR A 237 9.46 -11.06 -17.14
CA THR A 237 10.72 -11.21 -17.87
C THR A 237 10.37 -11.71 -19.28
N PRO A 238 10.67 -10.95 -20.35
CA PRO A 238 11.37 -9.65 -20.36
C PRO A 238 10.58 -8.49 -19.71
N GLN A 239 11.26 -7.36 -19.47
CA GLN A 239 10.62 -6.17 -18.88
C GLN A 239 9.58 -5.56 -19.82
N MET A 240 8.59 -4.87 -19.24
CA MET A 240 7.60 -4.11 -20.01
C MET A 240 8.27 -3.05 -20.89
N ASN A 241 7.84 -2.96 -22.15
CA ASN A 241 8.23 -1.85 -23.03
C ASN A 241 7.58 -0.57 -22.54
N LEU A 242 8.38 0.50 -22.38
CA LEU A 242 7.90 1.80 -21.93
C LEU A 242 8.23 2.87 -22.96
N PHE A 243 7.23 3.67 -23.30
CA PHE A 243 7.36 4.77 -24.26
C PHE A 243 6.80 6.04 -23.67
N ASP A 244 7.59 7.12 -23.73
CA ASP A 244 7.05 8.45 -23.48
C ASP A 244 6.16 8.85 -24.66
N CYS A 245 4.92 9.20 -24.39
CA CYS A 245 3.95 9.54 -25.42
C CYS A 245 3.03 10.68 -25.02
N ARG A 246 2.41 11.32 -26.00
CA ARG A 246 1.31 12.26 -25.79
C ARG A 246 -0.01 11.60 -26.18
N ILE A 247 -1.02 11.64 -25.32
CA ILE A 247 -2.35 11.15 -25.69
C ILE A 247 -2.97 12.17 -26.66
N VAL A 248 -3.34 11.73 -27.87
CA VAL A 248 -3.98 12.57 -28.89
C VAL A 248 -5.29 11.93 -29.35
N GLU A 249 -6.26 12.77 -29.68
CA GLU A 249 -7.54 12.35 -30.26
C GLU A 249 -7.55 12.70 -31.75
N GLU A 250 -7.83 11.71 -32.60
CA GLU A 250 -7.90 11.87 -34.05
C GLU A 250 -9.08 11.07 -34.60
N ASN A 251 -9.99 11.74 -35.30
CA ASN A 251 -11.19 11.11 -35.91
C ASN A 251 -12.03 10.26 -34.93
N GLY A 252 -12.13 10.67 -33.66
CA GLY A 252 -12.88 9.97 -32.62
C GLY A 252 -12.18 8.74 -32.02
N ALA A 253 -10.92 8.50 -32.38
CA ALA A 253 -10.06 7.48 -31.78
C ALA A 253 -8.90 8.12 -31.02
N TYR A 254 -8.39 7.43 -30.01
CA TYR A 254 -7.29 7.90 -29.17
C TYR A 254 -5.99 7.17 -29.50
N TYR A 255 -4.88 7.91 -29.47
CA TYR A 255 -3.56 7.39 -29.78
C TYR A 255 -2.53 7.90 -28.78
N GLY A 256 -1.56 7.05 -28.44
CA GLY A 256 -0.31 7.47 -27.81
C GLY A 256 0.68 7.86 -28.90
N LEU A 257 0.92 9.16 -29.08
CA LEU A 257 1.90 9.70 -30.01
C LEU A 257 3.29 9.69 -29.36
N ILE A 258 4.17 8.82 -29.85
CA ILE A 258 5.53 8.63 -29.35
C ILE A 258 6.48 9.35 -30.28
N THR A 259 7.36 10.18 -29.72
CA THR A 259 8.30 11.01 -30.49
C THR A 259 9.72 10.83 -29.97
N LYS A 260 10.69 10.62 -30.86
CA LYS A 260 12.12 10.57 -30.53
C LYS A 260 12.91 11.17 -31.68
N GLY A 261 13.53 12.34 -31.44
CA GLY A 261 14.21 13.09 -32.49
C GLY A 261 13.22 13.54 -33.59
N SER A 262 13.55 13.25 -34.85
CA SER A 262 12.69 13.53 -36.01
C SER A 262 11.65 12.43 -36.29
N SER A 263 11.68 11.33 -35.53
CA SER A 263 10.79 10.19 -35.75
C SER A 263 9.57 10.27 -34.83
N ALA A 264 8.40 9.95 -35.37
CA ALA A 264 7.15 9.86 -34.63
C ALA A 264 6.36 8.62 -35.07
N PHE A 265 5.75 7.94 -34.11
CA PHE A 265 4.80 6.86 -34.39
C PHE A 265 3.64 6.90 -33.38
N LYS A 266 2.54 6.26 -33.75
CA LYS A 266 1.32 6.24 -32.94
C LYS A 266 0.94 4.81 -32.63
N ILE A 267 0.59 4.55 -31.37
CA ILE A 267 -0.09 3.32 -30.96
C ILE A 267 -1.52 3.69 -30.62
N LYS A 268 -2.50 2.98 -31.19
CA LYS A 268 -3.90 3.18 -30.83
C LYS A 268 -4.12 2.78 -29.37
N ILE A 269 -4.84 3.61 -28.63
CA ILE A 269 -5.27 3.30 -27.28
C ILE A 269 -6.69 2.77 -27.36
N HIS A 270 -6.93 1.58 -26.82
CA HIS A 270 -8.25 0.99 -26.83
C HIS A 270 -9.23 1.84 -26.00
N ASP A 271 -10.48 1.99 -26.45
CA ASP A 271 -11.48 2.84 -25.79
C ASP A 271 -11.70 2.44 -24.32
N LYS A 272 -11.55 1.13 -24.00
CA LYS A 272 -11.52 0.64 -22.61
C LYS A 272 -10.51 1.40 -21.74
N THR A 273 -9.25 1.49 -22.18
CA THR A 273 -8.18 2.14 -21.42
C THR A 273 -8.43 3.63 -21.24
N ILE A 274 -9.05 4.30 -22.23
CA ILE A 274 -9.47 5.70 -22.12
C ILE A 274 -10.59 5.87 -21.09
N ARG A 275 -11.55 4.94 -21.06
CA ARG A 275 -12.64 4.92 -20.07
C ARG A 275 -12.15 4.67 -18.64
N GLU A 276 -11.02 4.00 -18.49
CA GLU A 276 -10.37 3.73 -17.20
C GLU A 276 -9.44 4.85 -16.72
N LEU A 277 -9.30 5.95 -17.49
CA LEU A 277 -8.50 7.09 -17.08
C LEU A 277 -9.06 7.70 -15.79
N ILE A 278 -8.18 7.91 -14.81
CA ILE A 278 -8.52 8.58 -13.55
C ILE A 278 -8.92 10.05 -13.76
N ASP A 279 -8.49 10.65 -14.87
CA ASP A 279 -8.80 12.03 -15.26
C ASP A 279 -8.72 12.17 -16.80
N LEU A 280 -9.76 12.72 -17.42
CA LEU A 280 -9.76 12.97 -18.86
C LEU A 280 -8.81 14.11 -19.25
N ASP A 281 -8.35 14.93 -18.30
CA ASP A 281 -7.33 15.95 -18.52
C ASP A 281 -5.96 15.35 -18.91
N TYR A 282 -5.78 14.02 -18.85
CA TYR A 282 -4.61 13.35 -19.44
C TYR A 282 -4.64 13.34 -20.97
N ILE A 283 -5.81 13.52 -21.60
CA ILE A 283 -5.91 13.71 -23.04
C ILE A 283 -5.18 15.01 -23.41
N GLY A 284 -4.23 14.91 -24.33
CA GLY A 284 -3.37 16.01 -24.73
C GLY A 284 -2.12 16.22 -23.86
N LYS A 285 -1.91 15.43 -22.79
CA LYS A 285 -0.70 15.49 -21.94
C LYS A 285 0.32 14.42 -22.30
N GLU A 286 1.55 14.63 -21.85
CA GLU A 286 2.61 13.61 -21.88
C GLU A 286 2.40 12.60 -20.75
N VAL A 287 2.48 11.32 -21.11
CA VAL A 287 2.30 10.15 -20.26
C VAL A 287 3.33 9.09 -20.64
N ILE A 288 3.41 8.02 -19.86
CA ILE A 288 4.22 6.84 -20.18
C ILE A 288 3.26 5.72 -20.58
N LEU A 289 3.41 5.22 -21.80
CA LEU A 289 2.70 4.06 -22.31
C LEU A 289 3.52 2.81 -22.04
N GLY A 290 2.90 1.81 -21.44
CA GLY A 290 3.49 0.51 -21.14
C GLY A 290 2.83 -0.61 -21.92
N LEU A 291 3.64 -1.48 -22.54
CA LEU A 291 3.18 -2.67 -23.23
C LEU A 291 4.07 -3.88 -22.92
N ARG A 292 3.46 -5.00 -22.53
CA ARG A 292 4.21 -6.23 -22.25
C ARG A 292 4.78 -6.84 -23.55
N PRO A 293 5.98 -7.46 -23.51
CA PRO A 293 6.56 -8.10 -24.69
C PRO A 293 5.66 -9.13 -25.38
N GLU A 294 4.87 -9.87 -24.60
CA GLU A 294 3.92 -10.89 -25.08
C GLU A 294 2.63 -10.33 -25.70
N GLU A 295 2.39 -9.02 -25.62
CA GLU A 295 1.27 -8.32 -26.29
C GLU A 295 1.67 -7.81 -27.68
N ILE A 296 2.90 -8.11 -28.12
CA ILE A 296 3.45 -7.76 -29.42
C ILE A 296 3.51 -9.03 -30.28
N TYR A 297 2.80 -9.03 -31.41
CA TYR A 297 2.69 -10.19 -32.29
C TYR A 297 3.18 -9.87 -33.69
N GLN A 298 3.86 -10.82 -34.33
CA GLN A 298 4.21 -10.70 -35.74
C GLN A 298 2.99 -10.96 -36.61
N VAL A 299 2.83 -10.16 -37.67
CA VAL A 299 1.85 -10.34 -38.73
C VAL A 299 2.54 -10.49 -40.09
N ASP A 300 1.91 -11.21 -41.02
CA ASP A 300 2.50 -11.54 -42.34
C ASP A 300 2.45 -10.34 -43.32
N SER A 301 1.50 -9.42 -43.16
CA SER A 301 1.37 -8.21 -43.98
C SER A 301 0.92 -7.01 -43.13
N ALA A 302 1.32 -5.82 -43.58
CA ALA A 302 0.93 -4.54 -42.99
C ALA A 302 -0.48 -4.08 -43.45
N ASP A 303 -1.44 -5.01 -43.52
CA ASP A 303 -2.78 -4.73 -44.07
C ASP A 303 -3.72 -4.01 -43.08
N GLY A 304 -3.21 -3.54 -41.95
CA GLY A 304 -3.94 -2.78 -40.93
C GLY A 304 -3.19 -1.53 -40.46
N ALA A 305 -3.94 -0.49 -40.07
CA ALA A 305 -3.41 0.82 -39.64
C ALA A 305 -2.56 0.79 -38.32
N GLU A 306 -2.27 -0.38 -37.78
CA GLU A 306 -1.65 -0.58 -36.46
C GLU A 306 -0.39 -1.46 -36.50
N SER A 307 0.05 -1.87 -37.69
CA SER A 307 1.27 -2.66 -37.87
C SER A 307 2.51 -1.79 -38.02
N ILE A 308 3.60 -2.15 -37.33
CA ILE A 308 4.87 -1.42 -37.32
C ILE A 308 6.00 -2.30 -37.85
N PRO A 309 6.77 -1.85 -38.85
CA PRO A 309 7.98 -2.53 -39.27
C PRO A 309 9.09 -2.35 -38.22
N VAL A 310 9.77 -3.44 -37.88
CA VAL A 310 10.88 -3.47 -36.93
C VAL A 310 12.03 -4.29 -37.51
N VAL A 311 13.26 -3.94 -37.13
CA VAL A 311 14.46 -4.70 -37.47
C VAL A 311 14.96 -5.39 -36.22
N ILE A 312 15.30 -6.67 -36.31
CA ILE A 312 15.80 -7.42 -35.17
C ILE A 312 17.28 -7.10 -34.94
N ASP A 313 17.62 -6.66 -33.73
CA ASP A 313 19.00 -6.45 -33.30
C ASP A 313 19.59 -7.71 -32.66
N VAL A 314 18.82 -8.33 -31.75
CA VAL A 314 19.27 -9.50 -30.97
C VAL A 314 18.11 -10.48 -30.79
N ILE A 315 18.43 -11.78 -30.81
CA ILE A 315 17.47 -12.86 -30.55
C ILE A 315 17.95 -13.74 -29.40
N GLU A 316 17.07 -13.98 -28.44
CA GLU A 316 17.26 -14.99 -27.39
C GLU A 316 16.27 -16.15 -27.59
N LYS A 317 16.78 -17.34 -27.93
CA LYS A 317 15.97 -18.56 -28.04
C LYS A 317 15.91 -19.29 -26.70
N LEU A 318 14.72 -19.36 -26.10
CA LEU A 318 14.46 -19.98 -24.80
C LEU A 318 13.68 -21.30 -24.92
N GLY A 319 13.76 -21.95 -26.10
CA GLY A 319 13.07 -23.20 -26.38
C GLY A 319 11.68 -22.97 -26.98
N SER A 320 10.63 -22.95 -26.16
CA SER A 320 9.26 -22.70 -26.62
C SER A 320 8.97 -21.24 -26.94
N GLU A 321 9.86 -20.34 -26.51
CA GLU A 321 9.71 -18.90 -26.64
C GLU A 321 10.98 -18.31 -27.26
N LEU A 322 10.80 -17.23 -28.01
CA LEU A 322 11.86 -16.42 -28.58
C LEU A 322 11.65 -14.98 -28.13
N VAL A 323 12.67 -14.37 -27.54
CA VAL A 323 12.65 -12.94 -27.24
C VAL A 323 13.42 -12.22 -28.33
N ALA A 324 12.75 -11.33 -29.05
CA ALA A 324 13.33 -10.50 -30.09
C ALA A 324 13.49 -9.09 -29.55
N TYR A 325 14.73 -8.60 -29.50
CA TYR A 325 15.06 -7.21 -29.24
C TYR A 325 15.18 -6.53 -30.59
N CYS A 326 14.31 -5.56 -30.84
CA CYS A 326 14.17 -4.93 -32.13
C CYS A 326 14.26 -3.41 -32.01
N GLN A 327 14.48 -2.77 -33.15
CA GLN A 327 14.36 -1.33 -33.33
C GLN A 327 13.26 -1.04 -34.35
N ILE A 328 12.38 -0.07 -34.06
CA ILE A 328 11.35 0.35 -35.01
C ILE A 328 12.02 0.97 -36.24
N GLU A 329 11.72 0.44 -37.44
CA GLU A 329 12.39 0.82 -38.68
C GLU A 329 12.24 2.33 -38.95
N GLY A 330 13.35 3.00 -39.27
CA GLY A 330 13.38 4.45 -39.48
C GLY A 330 13.35 5.30 -38.20
N THR A 331 13.51 4.68 -37.02
CA THR A 331 13.57 5.38 -35.72
C THR A 331 14.67 4.80 -34.83
N GLU A 332 15.03 5.46 -33.74
CA GLU A 332 15.93 4.92 -32.70
C GLU A 332 15.18 4.29 -31.51
N ILE A 333 13.94 3.86 -31.71
CA ILE A 333 13.07 3.45 -30.63
C ILE A 333 13.14 1.93 -30.47
N PRO A 334 13.69 1.42 -29.35
CA PRO A 334 13.79 -0.01 -29.11
C PRO A 334 12.43 -0.58 -28.72
N ILE A 335 12.20 -1.85 -29.08
CA ILE A 335 11.02 -2.61 -28.72
C ILE A 335 11.39 -4.08 -28.54
N VAL A 336 10.89 -4.70 -27.48
CA VAL A 336 11.13 -6.11 -27.16
C VAL A 336 9.84 -6.88 -27.33
N ALA A 337 9.85 -7.90 -28.19
CA ALA A 337 8.70 -8.76 -28.43
C ALA A 337 9.00 -10.20 -27.97
N LYS A 338 8.00 -10.85 -27.40
CA LYS A 338 8.07 -12.25 -27.01
C LYS A 338 7.22 -13.09 -27.98
N LEU A 339 7.90 -13.86 -28.83
CA LEU A 339 7.33 -14.59 -29.96
C LEU A 339 7.43 -16.11 -29.77
N ASP A 340 6.77 -16.88 -30.64
CA ASP A 340 6.87 -18.34 -30.68
C ASP A 340 8.32 -18.79 -30.98
N GLY A 341 8.87 -19.65 -30.11
CA GLY A 341 10.23 -20.17 -30.20
C GLY A 341 10.53 -21.02 -31.44
N ARG A 342 9.50 -21.52 -32.12
CA ARG A 342 9.64 -22.32 -33.35
C ARG A 342 9.93 -21.47 -34.59
N LYS A 343 9.81 -20.14 -34.50
CA LYS A 343 10.09 -19.26 -35.63
C LYS A 343 11.58 -19.25 -35.97
N GLU A 344 11.87 -19.27 -37.27
CA GLU A 344 13.23 -19.17 -37.81
C GLU A 344 13.56 -17.71 -38.13
N LEU A 345 13.82 -16.93 -37.09
CA LEU A 345 14.23 -15.53 -37.19
C LEU A 345 15.74 -15.40 -36.94
N ARG A 346 16.36 -14.38 -37.53
CA ARG A 346 17.78 -14.03 -37.44
C ARG A 346 17.97 -12.54 -37.17
N GLU A 347 19.13 -12.20 -36.60
CA GLU A 347 19.55 -10.80 -36.47
C GLU A 347 19.60 -10.13 -37.85
N GLY A 348 19.10 -8.90 -37.95
CA GLY A 348 18.93 -8.16 -39.20
C GLY A 348 17.65 -8.46 -39.98
N ASP A 349 16.86 -9.47 -39.59
CA ASP A 349 15.57 -9.72 -40.23
C ASP A 349 14.61 -8.55 -39.99
N ARG A 350 13.76 -8.29 -40.99
CA ARG A 350 12.68 -7.31 -40.91
C ARG A 350 11.38 -8.02 -40.55
N LEU A 351 10.75 -7.58 -39.48
CA LEU A 351 9.44 -8.07 -39.04
C LEU A 351 8.41 -6.97 -39.16
N THR A 352 7.17 -7.36 -39.39
CA THR A 352 6.02 -6.49 -39.15
C THR A 352 5.33 -6.97 -37.89
N VAL A 353 5.19 -6.09 -36.89
CA VAL A 353 4.53 -6.41 -35.61
C VAL A 353 3.29 -5.57 -35.40
N THR A 354 2.34 -6.08 -34.63
CA THR A 354 1.14 -5.36 -34.17
C THR A 354 0.99 -5.53 -32.65
N PHE A 355 0.09 -4.75 -32.06
CA PHE A 355 -0.12 -4.70 -30.61
C PHE A 355 -1.53 -5.11 -30.24
N HIS A 356 -1.65 -5.87 -29.17
CA HIS A 356 -2.93 -6.07 -28.51
C HIS A 356 -3.15 -4.95 -27.48
N THR A 357 -3.93 -3.96 -27.86
CA THR A 357 -4.03 -2.67 -27.15
C THR A 357 -4.98 -2.69 -25.95
N THR A 358 -5.70 -3.78 -25.70
CA THR A 358 -6.61 -3.91 -24.55
C THR A 358 -5.87 -4.07 -23.22
N HIS A 359 -4.61 -4.51 -23.24
CA HIS A 359 -3.75 -4.66 -22.05
C HIS A 359 -2.70 -3.56 -21.93
N LEU A 360 -2.88 -2.47 -22.68
CA LEU A 360 -2.00 -1.32 -22.62
C LEU A 360 -2.12 -0.61 -21.26
N HIS A 361 -0.98 -0.24 -20.69
CA HIS A 361 -0.92 0.53 -19.45
C HIS A 361 -0.55 1.98 -19.73
N LEU A 362 -1.14 2.90 -18.98
CA LEU A 362 -0.78 4.32 -18.99
C LEU A 362 -0.33 4.73 -17.60
N PHE A 363 0.78 5.46 -17.51
CA PHE A 363 1.31 6.02 -16.28
C PHE A 363 1.55 7.52 -16.42
N ASP A 364 1.37 8.25 -15.32
CA ASP A 364 1.72 9.65 -15.24
C ASP A 364 3.24 9.86 -15.38
N LYS A 365 3.63 10.90 -16.11
CA LYS A 365 5.04 11.15 -16.44
C LYS A 365 5.87 11.54 -15.22
N ASP A 366 5.29 12.26 -14.28
CA ASP A 366 6.01 12.80 -13.12
C ASP A 366 5.97 11.85 -11.93
N SER A 367 4.77 11.47 -11.49
CA SER A 367 4.54 10.60 -10.33
C SER A 367 4.83 9.13 -10.62
N LYS A 368 4.90 8.73 -11.90
CA LYS A 368 5.08 7.35 -12.36
C LYS A 368 3.96 6.38 -11.91
N ARG A 369 2.85 6.90 -11.40
CA ARG A 369 1.68 6.11 -10.98
C ARG A 369 0.82 5.77 -12.19
N ARG A 370 0.13 4.63 -12.14
CA ARG A 370 -0.79 4.21 -13.20
C ARG A 370 -1.99 5.17 -13.23
N ILE A 371 -2.36 5.61 -14.43
CA ILE A 371 -3.45 6.58 -14.66
C ILE A 371 -4.66 5.98 -15.38
N ALA A 372 -4.52 4.81 -15.99
CA ALA A 372 -5.63 4.02 -16.53
C ALA A 372 -5.72 2.74 -15.72
N ALA A 373 -6.58 2.69 -14.69
CA ALA A 373 -6.59 1.62 -13.71
C ALA A 373 -7.94 0.90 -13.67
N LEU A 374 -7.91 -0.38 -13.32
CA LEU A 374 -9.12 -1.14 -13.04
C LEU A 374 -9.80 -0.47 -11.84
N VAL A 375 -10.96 0.11 -12.10
CA VAL A 375 -11.61 1.10 -11.25
C VAL A 375 -12.19 0.39 -10.02
N GLY A 376 -11.34 0.10 -9.03
CA GLY A 376 -11.78 -0.28 -7.69
C GLY A 376 -12.42 0.90 -6.96
N GLU A 377 -12.21 2.11 -7.45
CA GLU A 377 -12.80 3.35 -6.96
C GLU A 377 -13.09 4.27 -8.14
N ASN A 378 -14.33 4.70 -8.26
CA ASN A 378 -14.80 5.64 -9.26
C ASN A 378 -14.54 7.07 -8.77
N PHE A 379 -14.06 7.93 -9.65
CA PHE A 379 -13.89 9.35 -9.37
C PHE A 379 -14.81 10.15 -10.28
N VAL A 380 -15.74 10.89 -9.68
CA VAL A 380 -16.72 11.70 -10.40
C VAL A 380 -16.57 13.15 -9.96
N VAL A 381 -16.46 14.07 -10.92
CA VAL A 381 -16.56 15.50 -10.61
C VAL A 381 -18.02 15.81 -10.26
N THR A 382 -18.24 16.37 -9.08
CA THR A 382 -19.57 16.79 -8.61
C THR A 382 -19.52 18.18 -8.01
N ARG A 383 -20.69 18.83 -7.91
CA ARG A 383 -20.85 20.12 -7.26
C ARG A 383 -21.41 19.90 -5.85
N LEU A 384 -20.61 20.21 -4.85
CA LEU A 384 -21.02 20.17 -3.44
C LEU A 384 -21.60 21.53 -3.03
N ASN A 385 -22.80 21.53 -2.47
CA ASN A 385 -23.33 22.61 -1.66
C ASN A 385 -22.99 22.34 -0.19
N GLY A 386 -21.92 22.94 0.30
CA GLY A 386 -21.44 22.72 1.66
C GLY A 386 -22.30 23.32 2.77
N LYS A 387 -23.36 24.07 2.45
CA LYS A 387 -24.29 24.62 3.44
C LYS A 387 -25.29 23.59 3.92
N ASP A 388 -25.84 22.81 3.00
CA ASP A 388 -26.83 21.77 3.28
C ASP A 388 -26.25 20.35 3.12
N GLY A 389 -25.00 20.24 2.68
CA GLY A 389 -24.28 18.99 2.50
C GLY A 389 -24.73 18.19 1.28
N THR A 390 -25.39 18.82 0.31
CA THR A 390 -25.89 18.13 -0.88
C THR A 390 -24.87 18.13 -2.02
N TYR A 391 -24.81 17.03 -2.76
CA TYR A 391 -24.00 16.89 -3.97
C TYR A 391 -24.66 15.92 -4.95
N THR A 392 -24.30 15.98 -6.22
CA THR A 392 -24.98 15.19 -7.27
C THR A 392 -24.16 13.99 -7.75
N LEU A 393 -24.84 12.95 -8.20
CA LEU A 393 -24.26 11.85 -8.94
C LEU A 393 -25.16 11.55 -10.13
N GLY A 394 -24.76 12.03 -11.31
CA GLY A 394 -25.65 12.05 -12.48
C GLY A 394 -26.84 12.98 -12.23
N GLU A 395 -28.05 12.45 -12.37
CA GLU A 395 -29.30 13.18 -12.10
C GLU A 395 -29.76 13.08 -10.64
N GLU A 396 -29.14 12.22 -9.84
CA GLU A 396 -29.53 11.99 -8.45
C GLU A 396 -28.82 12.95 -7.49
N THR A 397 -29.49 13.32 -6.40
CA THR A 397 -28.94 14.17 -5.33
C THR A 397 -28.70 13.35 -4.07
N ILE A 398 -27.47 13.39 -3.56
CA ILE A 398 -27.06 12.74 -2.31
C ILE A 398 -26.84 13.81 -1.24
N LYS A 399 -27.16 13.49 0.01
CA LYS A 399 -26.94 14.36 1.15
C LYS A 399 -25.94 13.72 2.12
N LEU A 400 -24.94 14.49 2.53
CA LEU A 400 -24.06 14.09 3.63
C LEU A 400 -24.87 13.88 4.91
N ASP A 401 -24.53 12.84 5.66
CA ASP A 401 -25.07 12.69 7.00
C ASP A 401 -24.64 13.87 7.91
N GLY A 402 -25.39 14.10 8.99
CA GLY A 402 -25.18 15.26 9.86
C GLY A 402 -23.79 15.31 10.52
N ASP A 403 -23.17 14.14 10.72
CA ASP A 403 -21.85 14.02 11.33
C ASP A 403 -20.74 14.34 10.32
N LYS A 404 -20.84 13.87 9.08
CA LYS A 404 -19.96 14.23 7.96
C LYS A 404 -20.09 15.70 7.59
N LEU A 405 -21.30 16.27 7.61
CA LEU A 405 -21.53 17.70 7.37
C LEU A 405 -20.87 18.57 8.44
N SER A 406 -20.96 18.19 9.72
CA SER A 406 -20.34 18.95 10.81
C SER A 406 -18.80 18.98 10.71
N ARG A 407 -18.21 17.89 10.19
CA ARG A 407 -16.77 17.70 9.94
C ARG A 407 -16.30 18.17 8.56
N LEU A 408 -17.19 18.78 7.76
CA LEU A 408 -16.83 19.31 6.45
C LEU A 408 -15.81 20.44 6.62
N LEU A 409 -14.69 20.28 5.90
CA LEU A 409 -13.65 21.27 5.83
C LEU A 409 -14.25 22.60 5.39
N PRO A 410 -13.88 23.67 6.07
CA PRO A 410 -14.68 24.87 6.07
C PRO A 410 -14.50 25.75 4.83
N SER A 411 -13.38 25.61 4.13
CA SER A 411 -13.18 26.13 2.79
C SER A 411 -14.19 25.54 1.79
N PHE A 412 -14.87 24.46 2.15
CA PHE A 412 -15.83 23.75 1.32
C PHE A 412 -17.30 23.91 1.79
N ARG A 413 -17.59 24.77 2.77
CA ARG A 413 -18.96 25.07 3.25
C ARG A 413 -19.79 25.96 2.31
N GLY A 414 -19.25 26.32 1.15
CA GLY A 414 -19.95 26.99 0.05
C GLY A 414 -20.22 26.05 -1.12
N GLU A 415 -20.55 26.61 -2.29
CA GLU A 415 -20.63 25.81 -3.52
C GLU A 415 -19.23 25.57 -4.09
N ASN A 416 -18.86 24.31 -4.26
CA ASN A 416 -17.54 23.92 -4.74
C ASN A 416 -17.62 22.76 -5.74
N ASP A 417 -16.80 22.82 -6.79
CA ASP A 417 -16.50 21.63 -7.60
C ASP A 417 -15.53 20.74 -6.81
N VAL A 418 -15.91 19.50 -6.60
CA VAL A 418 -15.19 18.52 -5.78
C VAL A 418 -15.14 17.17 -6.49
N PHE A 419 -14.22 16.30 -6.07
CA PHE A 419 -14.22 14.92 -6.52
C PHE A 419 -14.98 14.04 -5.55
N LEU A 420 -15.92 13.26 -6.07
CA LEU A 420 -16.60 12.19 -5.38
C LEU A 420 -15.89 10.87 -5.70
N ARG A 421 -15.30 10.26 -4.68
CA ARG A 421 -14.72 8.93 -4.70
C ARG A 421 -15.77 7.90 -4.28
N ILE A 422 -16.04 6.93 -5.14
CA ILE A 422 -17.03 5.87 -4.92
C ILE A 422 -16.35 4.51 -5.10
N PRO A 423 -16.06 3.77 -4.01
CA PRO A 423 -15.55 2.41 -4.11
C PRO A 423 -16.46 1.53 -4.99
N ALA A 424 -15.89 0.65 -5.81
CA ALA A 424 -16.64 -0.23 -6.70
C ALA A 424 -17.54 -1.20 -5.92
N ASN A 425 -17.13 -1.59 -4.72
CA ASN A 425 -17.94 -2.39 -3.79
C ASN A 425 -19.05 -1.59 -3.08
N ALA A 426 -19.15 -0.28 -3.31
CA ALA A 426 -20.25 0.53 -2.80
C ALA A 426 -21.55 0.30 -3.59
N PHE A 427 -21.49 -0.33 -4.76
CA PHE A 427 -22.65 -0.71 -5.54
C PHE A 427 -23.08 -2.16 -5.22
N GLY A 428 -24.39 -2.36 -5.09
CA GLY A 428 -25.01 -3.68 -4.89
C GLY A 428 -26.23 -3.89 -5.79
N LEU A 429 -26.67 -5.14 -5.90
CA LEU A 429 -27.91 -5.51 -6.61
C LEU A 429 -29.15 -5.50 -5.69
N GLU A 430 -28.92 -5.46 -4.38
CA GLU A 430 -29.97 -5.48 -3.37
C GLU A 430 -30.08 -4.12 -2.67
N CYS A 431 -31.31 -3.71 -2.39
CA CYS A 431 -31.57 -2.50 -1.62
C CYS A 431 -31.21 -2.74 -0.15
N LYS A 432 -30.24 -1.97 0.38
CA LYS A 432 -29.95 -1.89 1.81
C LYS A 432 -30.49 -0.58 2.37
N GLU A 433 -30.67 -0.54 3.69
CA GLU A 433 -31.13 0.67 4.37
C GLU A 433 -30.17 1.84 4.11
N GLY A 434 -30.71 2.97 3.63
CA GLY A 434 -29.93 4.16 3.28
C GLY A 434 -29.25 4.12 1.89
N SER A 435 -29.40 3.04 1.11
CA SER A 435 -28.85 2.97 -0.25
C SER A 435 -29.65 3.83 -1.24
N LEU A 436 -28.95 4.47 -2.18
CA LEU A 436 -29.53 5.21 -3.29
C LEU A 436 -29.71 4.29 -4.50
N LYS A 437 -30.93 4.24 -5.06
CA LYS A 437 -31.23 3.49 -6.27
C LYS A 437 -30.79 4.28 -7.51
N LEU A 438 -30.03 3.63 -8.40
CA LEU A 438 -29.51 4.18 -9.65
C LEU A 438 -29.95 3.30 -10.82
N LYS A 439 -30.46 3.92 -11.89
CA LYS A 439 -30.68 3.23 -13.17
C LYS A 439 -29.39 3.25 -13.97
N ALA A 440 -28.87 2.07 -14.29
CA ALA A 440 -27.60 1.90 -14.97
C ALA A 440 -27.76 1.14 -16.29
N THR A 441 -26.99 1.52 -17.30
CA THR A 441 -26.86 0.77 -18.56
C THR A 441 -25.52 0.05 -18.57
N ILE A 442 -25.53 -1.26 -18.73
CA ILE A 442 -24.32 -2.09 -18.74
C ILE A 442 -23.54 -1.83 -20.02
N GLN A 443 -22.23 -1.60 -19.88
CA GLN A 443 -21.33 -1.32 -21.00
C GLN A 443 -20.39 -2.49 -21.25
N SER A 444 -19.90 -3.12 -20.19
CA SER A 444 -19.15 -4.37 -20.24
C SER A 444 -19.18 -5.08 -18.89
N VAL A 445 -18.97 -6.40 -18.92
CA VAL A 445 -18.78 -7.23 -17.73
C VAL A 445 -17.45 -7.94 -17.89
N GLU A 446 -16.58 -7.83 -16.89
CA GLU A 446 -15.27 -8.47 -16.86
C GLU A 446 -15.21 -9.44 -15.69
N GLY A 447 -14.82 -10.68 -15.98
CA GLY A 447 -14.57 -11.68 -14.96
C GLY A 447 -13.59 -12.74 -15.43
N GLU A 448 -12.43 -12.77 -14.79
CA GLU A 448 -11.65 -13.99 -14.62
C GLU A 448 -11.69 -14.42 -13.16
N LYS A 449 -11.55 -15.73 -12.94
CA LYS A 449 -11.63 -16.45 -11.65
C LYS A 449 -11.22 -15.60 -10.43
N GLY A 450 -12.19 -14.91 -9.83
CA GLY A 450 -12.04 -14.24 -8.53
C GLY A 450 -12.20 -12.72 -8.51
N SER A 451 -12.28 -12.02 -9.64
CA SER A 451 -12.61 -10.58 -9.70
C SER A 451 -13.78 -10.34 -10.63
N ARG A 452 -14.76 -9.52 -10.22
CA ARG A 452 -16.10 -9.49 -10.82
C ARG A 452 -16.56 -8.05 -11.07
N PHE A 453 -16.04 -7.40 -12.11
CA PHE A 453 -16.29 -5.99 -12.35
C PHE A 453 -17.31 -5.76 -13.46
N MET A 454 -18.31 -4.93 -13.19
CA MET A 454 -19.27 -4.44 -14.17
C MET A 454 -18.99 -2.97 -14.44
N TYR A 455 -18.85 -2.61 -15.72
CA TYR A 455 -18.78 -1.22 -16.16
C TYR A 455 -20.15 -0.79 -16.67
N PHE A 456 -20.62 0.37 -16.21
CA PHE A 456 -21.96 0.87 -16.52
C PHE A 456 -21.98 2.39 -16.65
N SER A 457 -22.95 2.92 -17.37
CA SER A 457 -23.26 4.36 -17.41
C SER A 457 -24.55 4.64 -16.65
N ILE A 458 -24.63 5.80 -16.00
CA ILE A 458 -25.88 6.33 -15.45
C ILE A 458 -26.26 7.63 -16.17
N PRO A 459 -27.56 7.96 -16.26
CA PRO A 459 -28.00 9.24 -16.80
C PRO A 459 -27.34 10.44 -16.11
N GLY A 460 -26.97 11.46 -16.89
CA GLY A 460 -26.35 12.69 -16.38
C GLY A 460 -24.84 12.63 -16.14
N LEU A 461 -24.20 11.46 -16.21
CA LEU A 461 -22.75 11.33 -16.16
C LEU A 461 -22.13 11.10 -17.55
N LYS A 462 -21.03 11.80 -17.81
CA LYS A 462 -20.21 11.58 -19.02
C LYS A 462 -19.22 10.43 -18.87
N THR A 463 -18.95 10.00 -17.63
CA THR A 463 -17.99 8.94 -17.29
C THR A 463 -18.73 7.65 -16.98
N TYR A 464 -18.12 6.53 -17.35
CA TYR A 464 -18.58 5.23 -16.89
C TYR A 464 -18.18 5.01 -15.43
N LEU A 465 -18.95 4.20 -14.74
CA LEU A 465 -18.71 3.74 -13.39
C LEU A 465 -18.47 2.23 -13.41
N THR A 466 -17.83 1.75 -12.36
CA THR A 466 -17.45 0.36 -12.16
C THR A 466 -17.99 -0.11 -10.81
N ALA A 467 -18.59 -1.29 -10.82
CA ALA A 467 -19.11 -1.97 -9.64
C ALA A 467 -18.46 -3.35 -9.50
N ASP A 468 -18.16 -3.75 -8.26
CA ASP A 468 -17.72 -5.12 -7.92
C ASP A 468 -18.95 -5.95 -7.53
N LEU A 469 -19.49 -6.69 -8.51
CA LEU A 469 -20.76 -7.41 -8.40
C LEU A 469 -20.57 -8.88 -8.81
N PRO A 470 -21.34 -9.84 -8.26
CA PRO A 470 -21.33 -11.21 -8.76
C PRO A 470 -21.49 -11.26 -10.28
N LEU A 471 -20.84 -12.22 -10.95
CA LEU A 471 -20.96 -12.41 -12.40
C LEU A 471 -22.44 -12.54 -12.77
N LEU A 472 -22.96 -11.53 -13.45
CA LEU A 472 -24.30 -11.54 -14.00
C LEU A 472 -24.23 -12.06 -15.44
N GLU A 473 -25.21 -12.88 -15.84
CA GLU A 473 -25.45 -13.21 -17.25
C GLU A 473 -26.06 -12.00 -17.99
N ALA A 474 -25.40 -10.85 -17.91
CA ALA A 474 -25.85 -9.59 -18.48
C ALA A 474 -24.99 -9.21 -19.69
N LYS A 475 -25.62 -8.66 -20.72
CA LYS A 475 -24.97 -8.24 -21.96
C LYS A 475 -24.79 -6.72 -21.98
N PRO A 476 -23.77 -6.21 -22.71
CA PRO A 476 -23.69 -4.79 -23.02
C PRO A 476 -25.01 -4.28 -23.62
N GLY A 477 -25.53 -3.18 -23.07
CA GLY A 477 -26.81 -2.57 -23.42
C GLY A 477 -27.96 -2.86 -22.46
N ASP A 478 -27.85 -3.87 -21.60
CA ASP A 478 -28.89 -4.21 -20.64
C ASP A 478 -29.05 -3.10 -19.58
N GLN A 479 -30.30 -2.86 -19.16
CA GLN A 479 -30.62 -1.95 -18.05
C GLN A 479 -30.63 -2.72 -16.74
N VAL A 480 -29.98 -2.18 -15.71
CA VAL A 480 -29.94 -2.76 -14.36
C VAL A 480 -30.16 -1.69 -13.31
N ASP A 481 -30.89 -2.05 -12.26
CA ASP A 481 -31.01 -1.22 -11.06
C ASP A 481 -29.84 -1.53 -10.13
N LEU A 482 -29.01 -0.53 -9.83
CA LEU A 482 -27.92 -0.62 -8.86
C LEU A 482 -28.25 0.19 -7.61
N TYR A 483 -27.81 -0.29 -6.46
CA TYR A 483 -27.99 0.39 -5.18
C TYR A 483 -26.62 0.84 -4.66
N LEU A 484 -26.41 2.15 -4.60
CA LEU A 484 -25.20 2.78 -4.07
C LEU A 484 -25.32 2.97 -2.56
N ASP A 485 -24.32 2.53 -1.79
CA ASP A 485 -24.15 2.88 -0.39
C ASP A 485 -23.42 4.24 -0.25
N PRO A 486 -24.12 5.33 0.10
CA PRO A 486 -23.51 6.66 0.19
C PRO A 486 -22.55 6.78 1.39
N THR A 487 -22.57 5.85 2.35
CA THR A 487 -21.67 5.91 3.52
C THR A 487 -20.21 5.63 3.14
N LEU A 488 -20.00 4.84 2.09
CA LEU A 488 -18.68 4.50 1.53
C LEU A 488 -18.13 5.58 0.59
N CYS A 489 -18.97 6.53 0.18
CA CYS A 489 -18.56 7.66 -0.65
C CYS A 489 -17.74 8.69 0.14
N GLU A 490 -16.74 9.26 -0.54
CA GLU A 490 -15.86 10.26 0.04
C GLU A 490 -15.68 11.47 -0.89
N LEU A 491 -15.58 12.66 -0.32
CA LEU A 491 -15.36 13.89 -1.06
C LEU A 491 -13.91 14.34 -0.92
N TYR A 492 -13.30 14.76 -2.02
CA TYR A 492 -11.93 15.26 -2.12
C TYR A 492 -11.90 16.63 -2.80
N ASP A 493 -10.84 17.39 -2.54
CA ASP A 493 -10.60 18.63 -3.27
C ASP A 493 -10.39 18.39 -4.77
N LYS A 494 -10.52 19.44 -5.60
CA LYS A 494 -10.36 19.39 -7.06
C LYS A 494 -8.97 18.92 -7.54
N LYS A 495 -8.02 18.64 -6.65
CA LYS A 495 -6.69 18.11 -7.00
C LYS A 495 -6.44 16.72 -6.38
N LEU A 496 -7.45 16.10 -5.78
CA LEU A 496 -7.37 14.86 -5.00
C LEU A 496 -6.34 14.90 -3.86
N LYS A 497 -5.91 16.09 -3.42
CA LYS A 497 -4.83 16.23 -2.44
C LYS A 497 -5.30 15.94 -1.03
N ASN A 498 -6.48 16.44 -0.68
CA ASN A 498 -7.02 16.35 0.66
C ASN A 498 -8.49 15.88 0.67
N ARG A 499 -8.83 15.04 1.64
CA ARG A 499 -10.21 14.66 1.95
C ARG A 499 -10.95 15.86 2.54
N LEU A 500 -12.20 16.06 2.15
CA LEU A 500 -13.00 17.20 2.61
C LEU A 500 -13.62 17.00 3.99
N ILE A 501 -13.55 15.80 4.57
CA ILE A 501 -14.15 15.47 5.87
C ILE A 501 -13.03 15.04 6.82
N ALA A 502 -12.94 15.67 7.99
CA ALA A 502 -11.92 15.39 8.99
C ALA A 502 -12.10 14.00 9.67
N ALA A 503 -10.98 13.38 10.07
CA ALA A 503 -10.95 11.99 10.53
C ALA A 503 -11.48 11.75 11.96
N TYR A 504 -11.32 12.69 12.91
CA TYR A 504 -11.76 12.53 14.32
C TYR A 504 -12.14 13.87 14.99
N PRO A 505 -13.03 13.85 16.03
CA PRO A 505 -13.32 15.02 16.87
C PRO A 505 -12.36 15.08 18.08
N PHE A 506 -11.45 16.05 18.13
CA PHE A 506 -10.62 16.31 19.32
C PHE A 506 -11.10 17.57 20.05
N THR A 507 -11.35 17.48 21.36
CA THR A 507 -11.93 18.58 22.18
C THR A 507 -11.02 19.05 23.33
N SER A 508 -9.83 18.47 23.53
CA SER A 508 -8.87 18.93 24.56
C SER A 508 -7.46 18.41 24.33
N ASN A 509 -6.47 19.09 24.88
CA ASN A 509 -5.04 18.75 24.81
C ASN A 509 -4.53 18.38 26.20
N SER A 510 -3.91 17.22 26.40
CA SER A 510 -3.43 16.79 27.72
C SER A 510 -1.91 16.61 27.73
N CYS A 511 -1.23 16.99 28.80
CA CYS A 511 0.21 16.71 29.01
C CYS A 511 0.52 16.55 30.51
N ILE A 512 1.74 16.14 30.86
CA ILE A 512 2.20 16.15 32.25
C ILE A 512 2.91 17.47 32.54
N ALA A 513 2.48 18.15 33.61
CA ALA A 513 3.08 19.37 34.10
C ALA A 513 3.63 19.21 35.52
N ASP A 514 4.78 19.85 35.78
CA ASP A 514 5.38 20.01 37.10
C ASP A 514 4.86 21.32 37.72
N VAL A 515 4.02 21.21 38.75
CA VAL A 515 3.45 22.33 39.47
C VAL A 515 4.44 22.81 40.52
N ARG A 516 4.74 24.11 40.53
CA ARG A 516 5.68 24.76 41.46
C ARG A 516 5.03 25.99 42.09
N LYS A 517 5.43 26.30 43.31
CA LYS A 517 4.95 27.48 44.04
C LYS A 517 6.09 28.49 44.22
N GLU A 518 5.87 29.74 43.84
CA GLU A 518 6.85 30.83 44.00
C GLU A 518 6.76 31.49 45.38
N LYS A 519 7.72 32.38 45.68
CA LYS A 519 7.86 33.03 47.00
C LYS A 519 6.70 33.96 47.35
N ASP A 520 5.97 34.43 46.35
CA ASP A 520 4.77 35.26 46.48
C ASP A 520 3.49 34.42 46.69
N GLY A 521 3.60 33.09 46.66
CA GLY A 521 2.49 32.15 46.85
C GLY A 521 1.77 31.74 45.57
N ALA A 522 2.18 32.22 44.39
CA ALA A 522 1.57 31.83 43.12
C ALA A 522 2.01 30.42 42.68
N CYS A 523 1.08 29.63 42.15
CA CYS A 523 1.35 28.30 41.59
C CYS A 523 1.49 28.37 40.06
N TYR A 524 2.45 27.62 39.52
CA TYR A 524 2.75 27.56 38.10
C TYR A 524 2.87 26.11 37.64
N ALA A 525 2.23 25.75 36.53
CA ALA A 525 2.39 24.47 35.85
C ALA A 525 3.47 24.59 34.76
N LYS A 526 4.54 23.80 34.88
CA LYS A 526 5.64 23.76 33.92
C LYS A 526 5.61 22.47 33.10
N PHE A 527 5.51 22.58 31.79
CA PHE A 527 5.53 21.45 30.85
C PHE A 527 6.39 21.81 29.63
N GLY A 528 7.43 20.99 29.39
CA GLY A 528 8.50 21.27 28.42
C GLY A 528 9.09 22.67 28.53
N GLY A 529 9.05 23.43 27.42
CA GLY A 529 9.54 24.80 27.34
C GLY A 529 8.59 25.87 27.91
N TYR A 530 7.40 25.49 28.36
CA TYR A 530 6.33 26.41 28.73
C TYR A 530 6.07 26.39 30.24
N CYS A 531 5.63 27.54 30.74
CA CYS A 531 5.16 27.75 32.09
C CYS A 531 3.75 28.34 31.95
N LEU A 532 2.85 28.06 32.88
CA LEU A 532 1.53 28.67 32.95
C LEU A 532 1.21 28.98 34.40
N LYS A 533 0.74 30.19 34.69
CA LYS A 533 0.24 30.54 36.02
C LYS A 533 -1.12 29.87 36.26
N LEU A 534 -1.30 29.27 37.43
CA LEU A 534 -2.55 28.63 37.84
C LEU A 534 -3.39 29.59 38.69
N GLU A 535 -4.72 29.59 38.51
CA GLU A 535 -5.63 30.43 39.31
C GLU A 535 -5.92 29.86 40.71
N GLY A 536 -5.56 28.61 40.96
CA GLY A 536 -5.76 27.93 42.24
C GLY A 536 -4.47 27.72 43.04
N ASP A 537 -4.62 27.41 44.33
CA ASP A 537 -3.52 26.94 45.16
C ASP A 537 -3.35 25.42 45.01
N TYR A 538 -2.20 25.01 44.52
CA TYR A 538 -1.85 23.61 44.25
C TYR A 538 -0.56 23.25 44.98
N GLU A 539 -0.50 22.04 45.52
CA GLU A 539 0.74 21.51 46.09
C GLU A 539 1.79 21.30 44.98
N PRO A 540 3.08 21.57 45.24
CA PRO A 540 4.13 21.26 44.29
C PRO A 540 4.18 19.75 43.96
N GLY A 541 4.28 19.40 42.67
CA GLY A 541 4.31 18.01 42.23
C GLY A 541 3.90 17.83 40.77
N HIS A 542 3.82 16.58 40.32
CA HIS A 542 3.42 16.25 38.95
C HIS A 542 1.90 16.15 38.84
N TYR A 543 1.35 16.77 37.80
CA TYR A 543 -0.07 16.78 37.48
C TYR A 543 -0.26 16.46 36.00
N GLU A 544 -1.31 15.70 35.70
CA GLU A 544 -1.88 15.69 34.36
C GLU A 544 -2.63 17.01 34.16
N LEU A 545 -2.15 17.79 33.19
CA LEU A 545 -2.71 19.07 32.78
C LEU A 545 -3.52 18.86 31.50
N THR A 546 -4.83 19.06 31.58
CA THR A 546 -5.72 19.11 30.41
C THR A 546 -6.08 20.55 30.10
N ILE A 547 -5.81 20.94 28.86
CA ILE A 547 -6.06 22.25 28.26
C ILE A 547 -7.14 22.08 27.20
N PRO A 548 -8.40 22.47 27.47
CA PRO A 548 -9.47 22.45 26.46
C PRO A 548 -9.05 23.18 25.18
N PHE A 549 -9.49 22.68 24.02
CA PHE A 549 -9.15 23.29 22.72
C PHE A 549 -9.61 24.76 22.59
N ASP A 550 -10.61 25.17 23.36
CA ASP A 550 -11.15 26.55 23.43
C ASP A 550 -10.54 27.40 24.54
N ALA A 551 -9.49 26.91 25.22
CA ALA A 551 -8.74 27.67 26.23
C ALA A 551 -7.66 28.58 25.63
N PHE A 552 -7.48 28.57 24.31
CA PHE A 552 -6.41 29.31 23.64
C PHE A 552 -6.94 30.61 23.03
N THR A 553 -6.23 31.72 23.26
CA THR A 553 -6.52 33.01 22.64
C THR A 553 -5.35 33.45 21.77
N LEU A 554 -5.58 33.72 20.48
CA LEU A 554 -4.52 34.14 19.57
C LEU A 554 -4.01 35.56 19.92
N LEU A 555 -2.71 35.71 20.14
CA LEU A 555 -2.08 37.00 20.47
C LEU A 555 -1.54 37.74 19.23
N LYS A 556 -0.73 37.08 18.37
CA LYS A 556 -0.24 37.63 17.07
C LYS A 556 0.52 36.61 16.20
N ARG A 557 0.62 36.85 14.88
CA ARG A 557 1.52 36.15 13.92
C ARG A 557 2.93 36.77 13.96
N VAL A 558 3.99 35.98 14.16
CA VAL A 558 5.37 36.50 14.22
C VAL A 558 6.11 36.23 12.91
N GLY A 559 6.50 37.29 12.19
CA GLY A 559 7.42 37.20 11.04
C GLY A 559 8.86 36.84 11.46
N ARG A 560 9.74 36.54 10.51
CA ARG A 560 11.11 36.01 10.72
C ARG A 560 12.03 36.87 11.62
N PHE A 561 11.67 38.14 11.90
CA PHE A 561 12.47 39.10 12.71
C PHE A 561 11.65 39.94 13.73
N GLY A 562 10.42 39.56 14.08
CA GLY A 562 9.61 40.37 15.02
C GLY A 562 9.95 40.12 16.49
N ARG A 563 10.54 41.09 17.20
CA ARG A 563 10.55 41.12 18.68
C ARG A 563 9.15 41.49 19.17
N LEU A 564 8.65 40.74 20.15
CA LEU A 564 7.39 41.00 20.83
C LEU A 564 7.69 41.87 22.07
N GLU A 565 7.24 43.12 22.08
CA GLU A 565 7.27 43.98 23.27
C GLU A 565 5.91 43.90 23.98
N GLY A 566 5.93 43.73 25.31
CA GLY A 566 4.75 43.87 26.18
C GLY A 566 3.89 42.62 26.42
N LEU A 567 4.33 41.41 26.05
CA LEU A 567 3.64 40.16 26.41
C LEU A 567 4.31 39.51 27.63
N ASP A 568 3.49 39.12 28.61
CA ASP A 568 3.96 38.29 29.71
C ASP A 568 4.32 36.91 29.14
N LYS A 569 5.63 36.64 29.06
CA LYS A 569 6.15 35.39 28.48
C LYS A 569 5.67 34.15 29.23
N GLN A 570 5.18 34.33 30.44
CA GLN A 570 4.85 33.26 31.37
C GLN A 570 3.50 32.59 31.12
N ASP A 571 2.60 33.14 30.29
CA ASP A 571 1.28 32.54 30.01
C ASP A 571 1.04 32.26 28.50
N SER A 572 2.09 32.38 27.70
CA SER A 572 2.02 32.29 26.23
C SER A 572 2.72 31.06 25.67
N MET A 573 2.08 30.40 24.69
CA MET A 573 2.66 29.32 23.90
C MET A 573 2.90 29.76 22.46
N LYS A 574 4.08 29.45 21.90
CA LYS A 574 4.44 29.79 20.52
C LYS A 574 4.88 28.55 19.75
N PHE A 575 4.13 28.18 18.71
CA PHE A 575 4.42 26.99 17.93
C PHE A 575 3.96 27.12 16.48
N LYS A 576 4.46 26.23 15.60
CA LYS A 576 3.99 26.14 14.21
C LYS A 576 2.76 25.25 14.15
N CYS A 577 1.72 25.71 13.47
CA CYS A 577 0.49 24.96 13.29
C CYS A 577 0.21 24.74 11.80
N VAL A 578 -0.51 23.67 11.49
CA VAL A 578 -1.08 23.38 10.18
C VAL A 578 -2.59 23.57 10.29
N ASN A 579 -3.18 24.22 9.27
CA ASN A 579 -4.61 24.50 9.24
C ASN A 579 -5.34 23.34 8.57
N GLU A 580 -6.19 22.63 9.31
CA GLU A 580 -6.86 21.45 8.75
C GLU A 580 -8.36 21.33 9.11
N SER A 581 -9.04 22.31 9.75
CA SER A 581 -10.53 22.35 9.88
C SER A 581 -11.06 23.70 10.42
N LEU A 582 -12.30 24.12 10.11
CA LEU A 582 -13.01 25.25 10.77
C LEU A 582 -14.29 24.68 11.39
N LEU A 583 -14.61 25.18 12.58
CA LEU A 583 -15.75 24.86 13.42
C LEU A 583 -16.52 26.16 13.67
N GLY A 584 -17.46 26.50 12.77
CA GLY A 584 -18.23 27.76 12.87
C GLY A 584 -17.40 28.99 12.47
N GLU A 585 -17.40 30.04 13.30
CA GLU A 585 -16.54 31.24 13.12
C GLU A 585 -15.08 31.03 13.56
N ASN A 586 -14.74 29.80 14.00
CA ASN A 586 -13.44 29.47 14.60
C ASN A 586 -12.68 28.44 13.75
N ALA A 587 -11.35 28.51 13.69
CA ALA A 587 -10.48 27.49 13.07
C ALA A 587 -9.96 26.50 14.10
N VAL A 588 -9.90 25.21 13.76
CA VAL A 588 -9.11 24.22 14.51
C VAL A 588 -7.75 24.08 13.86
N LEU A 589 -6.74 24.50 14.62
CA LEU A 589 -5.34 24.39 14.24
C LEU A 589 -4.74 23.17 14.92
N TYR A 590 -3.97 22.40 14.16
CA TYR A 590 -3.22 21.26 14.67
C TYR A 590 -1.73 21.61 14.76
N ALA A 591 -1.10 21.30 15.88
CA ALA A 591 0.35 21.43 16.04
C ALA A 591 0.93 20.19 16.71
N ASN A 592 2.00 19.65 16.12
CA ASN A 592 2.76 18.58 16.76
C ASN A 592 3.81 19.22 17.67
N LEU A 593 3.60 19.11 18.99
CA LEU A 593 4.48 19.63 20.02
C LEU A 593 5.04 18.50 20.87
N PRO A 594 6.37 18.43 21.11
CA PRO A 594 6.98 17.38 21.95
C PRO A 594 6.41 17.27 23.36
N GLU A 595 5.81 18.35 23.86
CA GLU A 595 5.22 18.43 25.19
C GLU A 595 3.86 17.75 25.32
N PHE A 596 3.18 17.50 24.20
CA PHE A 596 1.88 16.83 24.17
C PHE A 596 2.03 15.45 23.51
N PRO A 597 1.38 14.40 24.04
CA PRO A 597 1.41 13.06 23.45
C PRO A 597 0.66 13.00 22.11
N ASP A 598 -0.31 13.90 21.89
CA ASP A 598 -1.14 14.01 20.70
C ASP A 598 -1.02 15.39 20.02
N TYR A 599 -1.61 15.55 18.83
CA TYR A 599 -1.68 16.86 18.16
C TYR A 599 -2.42 17.87 19.04
N VAL A 600 -1.81 19.03 19.22
CA VAL A 600 -2.44 20.15 19.90
C VAL A 600 -3.51 20.74 18.98
N CYS A 601 -4.77 20.61 19.40
CA CYS A 601 -5.96 21.18 18.79
C CYS A 601 -6.26 22.52 19.45
N VAL A 602 -6.26 23.59 18.66
CA VAL A 602 -6.56 24.93 19.13
C VAL A 602 -7.74 25.49 18.37
N LEU A 603 -8.78 25.91 19.09
CA LEU A 603 -9.90 26.67 18.57
C LEU A 603 -9.51 28.16 18.53
N CYS A 604 -9.25 28.67 17.33
CA CYS A 604 -8.90 30.07 17.10
C CYS A 604 -10.13 30.85 16.65
N PRO A 605 -10.61 31.88 17.38
CA PRO A 605 -11.72 32.70 16.94
C PRO A 605 -11.37 33.60 15.76
N GLY A 606 -12.23 33.63 14.73
CA GLY A 606 -12.12 34.52 13.57
C GLY A 606 -11.44 33.91 12.34
N TYR A 607 -11.94 34.29 11.16
CA TYR A 607 -11.41 33.90 9.84
C TYR A 607 -9.90 34.17 9.73
N ALA A 608 -9.07 33.12 9.83
CA ALA A 608 -7.66 33.18 9.49
C ALA A 608 -7.31 32.08 8.47
N SER A 609 -7.79 32.29 7.25
CA SER A 609 -7.25 31.70 6.03
C SER A 609 -5.79 32.14 5.80
N CYS A 610 -4.82 31.76 6.64
CA CYS A 610 -3.40 32.05 6.35
C CYS A 610 -2.33 31.37 7.24
N PHE A 611 -2.56 30.18 7.80
CA PHE A 611 -1.47 29.41 8.42
C PHE A 611 -0.74 28.53 7.40
N ASP A 612 0.01 29.20 6.54
CA ASP A 612 1.00 28.56 5.69
C ASP A 612 2.33 28.55 6.47
N SER A 613 2.65 27.41 7.09
CA SER A 613 3.96 27.04 7.70
C SER A 613 4.68 28.01 8.67
N LYS A 614 4.02 29.03 9.23
CA LYS A 614 4.61 30.03 10.15
C LYS A 614 4.19 29.84 11.62
N SER A 615 5.06 30.22 12.56
CA SER A 615 4.79 30.14 14.01
C SER A 615 3.72 31.14 14.46
N ALA A 616 2.74 30.66 15.22
CA ALA A 616 1.69 31.44 15.89
C ALA A 616 1.96 31.50 17.40
N CYS A 617 1.47 32.54 18.08
CA CYS A 617 1.57 32.70 19.52
C CYS A 617 0.18 32.85 20.14
N PHE A 618 -0.11 32.02 21.13
CA PHE A 618 -1.38 31.92 21.83
C PHE A 618 -1.17 32.23 23.33
N ASN A 619 -2.15 32.87 23.95
CA ASN A 619 -2.32 32.90 25.39
C ASN A 619 -3.20 31.72 25.81
N ILE A 620 -3.00 31.22 27.03
CA ILE A 620 -3.85 30.15 27.59
C ILE A 620 -4.66 30.72 28.74
N ASP A 621 -5.97 30.51 28.68
CA ASP A 621 -6.90 30.86 29.74
C ASP A 621 -6.76 29.86 30.89
N ALA A 622 -6.07 30.31 31.95
CA ALA A 622 -5.78 29.51 33.12
C ALA A 622 -7.03 29.03 33.88
N SER A 623 -8.16 29.75 33.76
CA SER A 623 -9.42 29.40 34.43
C SER A 623 -10.07 28.13 33.88
N LYS A 624 -9.73 27.74 32.64
CA LYS A 624 -10.28 26.57 31.95
C LYS A 624 -9.41 25.31 32.11
N LEU A 625 -8.26 25.43 32.75
CA LEU A 625 -7.33 24.33 32.91
C LEU A 625 -7.88 23.30 33.90
N VAL A 626 -7.73 22.02 33.57
CA VAL A 626 -8.06 20.94 34.48
C VAL A 626 -6.77 20.26 34.89
N LEU A 627 -6.44 20.31 36.18
CA LEU A 627 -5.30 19.61 36.76
C LEU A 627 -5.76 18.41 37.56
N ARG A 628 -5.16 17.26 37.31
CA ARG A 628 -5.32 16.03 38.10
C ARG A 628 -3.97 15.61 38.62
N LYS A 629 -3.84 15.40 39.94
CA LYS A 629 -2.56 15.00 40.55
C LYS A 629 -2.16 13.66 39.92
N ALA A 630 -0.98 13.62 39.29
CA ALA A 630 -0.52 12.40 38.66
C ALA A 630 -0.23 11.38 39.76
N GLU A 631 -0.88 10.21 39.71
CA GLU A 631 -0.54 9.12 40.61
C GLU A 631 0.92 8.73 40.37
N LYS A 632 1.70 8.57 41.44
CA LYS A 632 3.11 8.16 41.34
C LYS A 632 3.19 6.87 40.53
N GLN A 633 3.79 6.94 39.34
CA GLN A 633 4.44 5.79 38.72
C GLN A 633 5.87 5.69 39.23
#